data_AF-A0A9X4J222-F1
#
_entry.id   AF-A0A9X4J222-F1
#
_cell.length_a   1.000
_cell.length_b   1.000
_cell.length_c   1.000
_cell.angle_alpha   90.00
_cell.angle_beta   90.00
_cell.angle_gamma   90.00
#
_symmetry.space_group_name_H-M   'P 1'
#
loop_
_entity.id
_entity.type
_entity.pdbx_description
1 polymer ?
#
loop_
_entity_poly.entity_id
_entity_poly.type
_entity_poly.pdbx_seq_one_letter_code
_entity_poly.pdbx_strand_id
1 'polypeptide(L)'
;MTATAYLNDLNQRYLAIHRTKEDFFWDTYMGISDDHQGSTQAQTRWTQFLSDAGHIAEIKQQLVQAERITNEEEKQNTVIGLNGWLAMFQAHAIESEHAQTLPADLIKFEAELFEKKQNHVMTFTSEQGQRIEGSLPVVGSTIRTNNHEAVRQSAHQALLDLEQWLLQNGFLELVKRRNRFAQSLGYKSFFDYSINKTEQMTTEQLFNILDDFEQRTRDSHQSSLAMLVQAKGEQALAGHNFVYSFAGDVMRELDPYVPFSQSLRRWIESFGRLNIDYSGAELTLDLLDRKGKYPNGFCHGPVPSFYDQGKWIAAKVNFTSNAKPDQVGSGYDGINTLFHEGGHAAHFANVKMNAPCFSQEFAPTSMAYAETQSMFCDSLLTDADWLKSYALDAQGNPVPDSIIQAMIKSRQPFKAYEERSILVVPYFERALYELSEEELTAERVTALARATEQKILGLACSPRPLMAIPHLLSDEASCSYQGYLLAHMAVYQTRAFFTQKFGYLTDNPEIGPLLAEHYWQAGNSVSHNQTIEKLTGEGFNAKYLADVCNLSVEQAWQQELQKIERLADRTQIQPASLNATIKVVDGAQELASNTHSDDEMCRQFEQYIAQHYGC
;
A
#
# COMPACT_ATOMS: atom_id res chain seq x y z
N MET A 1 6.98 2.63 41.02
CA MET A 1 7.14 3.55 39.87
C MET A 1 5.81 4.29 39.71
N THR A 2 5.81 5.61 39.47
CA THR A 2 4.58 6.36 39.14
C THR A 2 4.10 6.00 37.73
N ALA A 3 2.83 6.22 37.41
CA ALA A 3 2.29 5.92 36.08
C ALA A 3 3.03 6.66 34.95
N THR A 4 3.35 7.95 35.13
CA THR A 4 4.14 8.75 34.18
C THR A 4 5.52 8.15 33.92
N ALA A 5 6.22 7.75 34.99
CA ALA A 5 7.54 7.11 34.89
C ALA A 5 7.47 5.74 34.21
N TYR A 6 6.39 4.98 34.40
CA TYR A 6 6.16 3.72 33.68
C TYR A 6 5.96 3.95 32.19
N LEU A 7 5.14 4.94 31.80
CA LEU A 7 4.94 5.30 30.39
C LEU A 7 6.27 5.67 29.73
N ASN A 8 7.06 6.53 30.38
CA ASN A 8 8.36 6.95 29.83
C ASN A 8 9.34 5.79 29.72
N ASP A 9 9.42 4.91 30.73
CA ASP A 9 10.24 3.69 30.67
C ASP A 9 9.80 2.76 29.52
N LEU A 10 8.48 2.56 29.36
CA LEU A 10 7.92 1.73 28.30
C LEU A 10 8.26 2.28 26.90
N ASN A 11 8.14 3.59 26.71
CA ASN A 11 8.54 4.27 25.47
C ASN A 11 10.02 4.01 25.15
N GLN A 12 10.91 4.17 26.13
CA GLN A 12 12.35 3.99 25.94
C GLN A 12 12.72 2.52 25.67
N ARG A 13 12.11 1.57 26.38
CA ARG A 13 12.32 0.13 26.13
C ARG A 13 11.89 -0.25 24.71
N TYR A 14 10.73 0.22 24.27
CA TYR A 14 10.27 -0.04 22.91
C TYR A 14 11.22 0.56 21.87
N LEU A 15 11.61 1.83 22.00
CA LEU A 15 12.50 2.49 21.03
C LEU A 15 13.82 1.75 20.87
N ALA A 16 14.41 1.25 21.95
CA ALA A 16 15.65 0.48 21.89
C ALA A 16 15.48 -0.84 21.11
N ILE A 17 14.37 -1.55 21.35
CA ILE A 17 14.06 -2.83 20.68
C ILE A 17 13.75 -2.58 19.20
N HIS A 18 12.87 -1.61 18.93
CA HIS A 18 12.41 -1.24 17.60
C HIS A 18 13.58 -0.77 16.72
N ARG A 19 14.39 0.19 17.21
CA ARG A 19 15.52 0.72 16.45
C ARG A 19 16.49 -0.38 16.02
N THR A 20 16.80 -1.31 16.93
CA THR A 20 17.68 -2.44 16.62
C THR A 20 17.08 -3.31 15.52
N LYS A 21 15.78 -3.61 15.58
CA LYS A 21 15.07 -4.39 14.55
C LYS A 21 15.09 -3.68 13.20
N GLU A 22 14.78 -2.38 13.16
CA GLU A 22 14.72 -1.61 11.92
C GLU A 22 16.08 -1.40 11.26
N ASP A 23 17.15 -1.23 12.04
CA ASP A 23 18.51 -1.14 11.51
C ASP A 23 18.93 -2.46 10.83
N PHE A 24 18.70 -3.60 11.47
CA PHE A 24 18.95 -4.91 10.86
C PHE A 24 18.06 -5.17 9.65
N PHE A 25 16.78 -4.77 9.71
CA PHE A 25 15.84 -4.91 8.61
C PHE A 25 16.37 -4.19 7.37
N TRP A 26 16.73 -2.91 7.49
CA TRP A 26 17.28 -2.13 6.39
C TRP A 26 18.57 -2.74 5.83
N ASP A 27 19.54 -3.02 6.69
CA ASP A 27 20.85 -3.52 6.25
C ASP A 27 20.75 -4.87 5.52
N THR A 28 19.90 -5.77 6.00
CA THR A 28 19.71 -7.09 5.37
C THR A 28 18.86 -7.01 4.09
N TYR A 29 17.78 -6.22 4.09
CA TYR A 29 16.90 -6.10 2.91
C TYR A 29 17.56 -5.29 1.79
N MET A 30 18.44 -4.34 2.10
CA MET A 30 19.18 -3.57 1.11
C MET A 30 20.45 -4.28 0.61
N GLY A 31 20.73 -5.49 1.11
CA GLY A 31 21.93 -6.25 0.73
C GLY A 31 23.23 -5.57 1.18
N ILE A 32 23.18 -4.81 2.28
CA ILE A 32 24.34 -4.14 2.90
C ILE A 32 25.03 -5.10 3.89
N SER A 33 24.25 -5.97 4.55
CA SER A 33 24.72 -6.95 5.52
C SER A 33 24.12 -8.33 5.27
N ASP A 34 24.93 -9.37 5.50
CA ASP A 34 24.50 -10.78 5.47
C ASP A 34 24.15 -11.31 6.87
N ASP A 35 24.02 -10.44 7.90
CA ASP A 35 23.68 -10.85 9.27
C ASP A 35 22.18 -11.17 9.44
N HIS A 36 21.74 -12.22 8.74
CA HIS A 36 20.39 -12.74 8.83
C HIS A 36 20.06 -13.30 10.22
N GLN A 37 21.07 -13.78 10.95
CA GLN A 37 20.88 -14.29 12.30
C GLN A 37 20.58 -13.16 13.30
N GLY A 38 21.33 -12.06 13.24
CA GLY A 38 21.08 -10.84 14.01
C GLY A 38 19.71 -10.26 13.70
N SER A 39 19.37 -10.16 12.41
CA SER A 39 18.04 -9.72 11.95
C SER A 39 16.90 -10.59 12.52
N THR A 40 17.03 -11.92 12.44
CA THR A 40 16.03 -12.85 13.00
C THR A 40 15.89 -12.70 14.53
N GLN A 41 16.99 -12.53 15.26
CA GLN A 41 16.96 -12.33 16.71
C GLN A 41 16.31 -11.00 17.09
N ALA A 42 16.62 -9.92 16.37
CA ALA A 42 16.04 -8.61 16.60
C ALA A 42 14.53 -8.60 16.32
N GLN A 43 14.10 -9.22 15.21
CA GLN A 43 12.68 -9.42 14.88
C GLN A 43 11.98 -10.22 15.97
N THR A 44 12.56 -11.35 16.40
CA THR A 44 11.99 -12.21 17.45
C THR A 44 11.78 -11.43 18.75
N ARG A 45 12.78 -10.64 19.16
CA ARG A 45 12.70 -9.83 20.38
C ARG A 45 11.60 -8.76 20.30
N TRP A 46 11.46 -8.11 19.13
CA TRP A 46 10.41 -7.14 18.89
C TRP A 46 9.02 -7.79 18.92
N THR A 47 8.83 -8.91 18.21
CA THR A 47 7.56 -9.66 18.24
C THR A 47 7.20 -10.12 19.65
N GLN A 48 8.15 -10.69 20.40
CA GLN A 48 7.93 -11.12 21.77
C GLN A 48 7.47 -9.97 22.67
N PHE A 49 8.10 -8.79 22.52
CA PHE A 49 7.70 -7.60 23.27
C PHE A 49 6.25 -7.19 22.98
N LEU A 50 5.84 -7.11 21.70
CA LEU A 50 4.46 -6.71 21.35
C LEU A 50 3.42 -7.77 21.72
N SER A 51 3.78 -9.05 21.71
CA SER A 51 2.87 -10.16 22.01
C SER A 51 2.73 -10.48 23.51
N ASP A 52 3.48 -9.80 24.40
CA ASP A 52 3.45 -10.07 25.83
C ASP A 52 2.15 -9.56 26.48
N ALA A 53 1.22 -10.48 26.73
CA ALA A 53 -0.06 -10.19 27.39
C ALA A 53 0.10 -9.65 28.82
N GLY A 54 1.25 -9.85 29.47
CA GLY A 54 1.57 -9.27 30.78
C GLY A 54 1.49 -7.74 30.77
N HIS A 55 1.91 -7.11 29.67
CA HIS A 55 1.85 -5.65 29.52
C HIS A 55 0.42 -5.09 29.57
N ILE A 56 -0.58 -5.85 29.09
CA ILE A 56 -1.99 -5.44 29.16
C ILE A 56 -2.43 -5.27 30.62
N ALA A 57 -2.15 -6.27 31.46
CA ALA A 57 -2.52 -6.24 32.87
C ALA A 57 -1.76 -5.14 33.63
N GLU A 58 -0.47 -4.95 33.34
CA GLU A 58 0.34 -3.87 33.92
C GLU A 58 -0.22 -2.49 33.55
N ILE A 59 -0.51 -2.24 32.28
CA ILE A 59 -1.03 -0.94 31.82
C ILE A 59 -2.40 -0.65 32.45
N LYS A 60 -3.30 -1.64 32.53
CA LYS A 60 -4.59 -1.50 33.23
C LYS A 60 -4.38 -1.07 34.69
N GLN A 61 -3.38 -1.61 35.38
CA GLN A 61 -3.03 -1.17 36.75
C GLN A 61 -2.45 0.25 36.77
N GLN A 62 -1.59 0.61 35.82
CA GLN A 62 -1.00 1.96 35.74
C GLN A 62 -2.05 3.02 35.41
N LEU A 63 -3.05 2.72 34.59
CA LEU A 63 -4.19 3.61 34.33
C LEU A 63 -4.94 3.93 35.64
N VAL A 64 -5.17 2.94 36.50
CA VAL A 64 -5.77 3.16 37.84
C VAL A 64 -4.86 4.03 38.73
N GLN A 65 -3.53 3.87 38.63
CA GLN A 65 -2.61 4.74 39.37
C GLN A 65 -2.56 6.17 38.81
N ALA A 66 -2.73 6.34 37.50
CA ALA A 66 -2.73 7.65 36.84
C ALA A 66 -3.87 8.56 37.36
N GLU A 67 -4.99 7.98 37.81
CA GLU A 67 -6.08 8.73 38.46
C GLU A 67 -5.66 9.47 39.74
N ARG A 68 -4.52 9.09 40.35
CA ARG A 68 -3.98 9.73 41.56
C ARG A 68 -3.07 10.92 41.26
N ILE A 69 -2.75 11.17 39.98
CA ILE A 69 -1.93 12.31 39.56
C ILE A 69 -2.75 13.58 39.78
N THR A 70 -2.18 14.54 40.51
CA THR A 70 -2.86 15.81 40.88
C THR A 70 -2.71 16.89 39.82
N ASN A 71 -1.65 16.84 39.01
CA ASN A 71 -1.50 17.72 37.85
C ASN A 71 -2.37 17.19 36.70
N GLU A 72 -3.35 17.98 36.27
CA GLU A 72 -4.32 17.56 35.25
C GLU A 72 -3.69 17.33 33.88
N GLU A 73 -2.73 18.18 33.47
CA GLU A 73 -2.03 18.02 32.19
C GLU A 73 -1.16 16.76 32.18
N GLU A 74 -0.43 16.50 33.27
CA GLU A 74 0.36 15.28 33.44
C GLU A 74 -0.54 14.04 33.44
N LYS A 75 -1.67 14.10 34.13
CA LYS A 75 -2.66 13.02 34.17
C LYS A 75 -3.17 12.71 32.76
N GLN A 76 -3.63 13.72 32.03
CA GLN A 76 -4.18 13.56 30.69
C GLN A 76 -3.15 12.95 29.73
N ASN A 77 -1.93 13.51 29.70
CA ASN A 77 -0.85 12.98 28.87
C ASN A 77 -0.50 11.53 29.23
N THR A 78 -0.41 11.22 30.51
CA THR A 78 -0.12 9.85 30.98
C THR A 78 -1.21 8.87 30.55
N VAL A 79 -2.49 9.23 30.72
CA VAL A 79 -3.63 8.39 30.33
C VAL A 79 -3.67 8.19 28.81
N ILE A 80 -3.44 9.24 28.01
CA ILE A 80 -3.38 9.14 26.55
C ILE A 80 -2.30 8.13 26.12
N GLY A 81 -1.07 8.30 26.60
CA GLY A 81 0.05 7.43 26.22
C GLY A 81 -0.16 5.98 26.66
N LEU A 82 -0.68 5.75 27.87
CA LEU A 82 -1.01 4.42 28.37
C LEU A 82 -2.13 3.75 27.56
N ASN A 83 -3.17 4.49 27.16
CA ASN A 83 -4.23 3.95 26.31
C ASN A 83 -3.72 3.61 24.89
N GLY A 84 -2.80 4.40 24.33
CA GLY A 84 -2.15 4.07 23.07
C GLY A 84 -1.37 2.75 23.15
N TRP A 85 -0.58 2.57 24.21
CA TRP A 85 0.09 1.29 24.46
C TRP A 85 -0.88 0.14 24.70
N LEU A 86 -1.96 0.37 25.45
CA LEU A 86 -2.98 -0.64 25.68
C LEU A 86 -3.57 -1.12 24.35
N ALA A 87 -3.95 -0.20 23.46
CA ALA A 87 -4.46 -0.53 22.13
C ALA A 87 -3.43 -1.31 21.30
N MET A 88 -2.16 -0.92 21.36
CA MET A 88 -1.07 -1.65 20.71
C MET A 88 -0.99 -3.09 21.23
N PHE A 89 -0.80 -3.30 22.54
CA PHE A 89 -0.69 -4.66 23.08
C PHE A 89 -1.96 -5.49 22.85
N GLN A 90 -3.15 -4.89 22.89
CA GLN A 90 -4.39 -5.62 22.58
C GLN A 90 -4.51 -6.04 21.11
N ALA A 91 -3.89 -5.30 20.19
CA ALA A 91 -3.84 -5.68 18.78
C ALA A 91 -2.86 -6.84 18.50
N HIS A 92 -1.86 -7.04 19.36
CA HIS A 92 -0.76 -7.99 19.12
C HIS A 92 -0.70 -9.17 20.09
N ALA A 93 -1.22 -9.04 21.31
CA ALA A 93 -1.17 -10.06 22.35
C ALA A 93 -2.50 -10.80 22.51
N ILE A 94 -2.40 -12.07 22.92
CA ILE A 94 -3.54 -12.95 23.16
C ILE A 94 -3.62 -13.26 24.66
N GLU A 95 -4.65 -12.75 25.35
CA GLU A 95 -4.77 -12.81 26.82
C GLU A 95 -5.03 -14.23 27.38
N SER A 96 -5.54 -15.17 26.56
CA SER A 96 -5.96 -16.51 27.02
C SER A 96 -4.88 -17.58 26.78
N GLU A 97 -4.47 -18.31 27.82
CA GLU A 97 -3.49 -19.42 27.70
C GLU A 97 -3.96 -20.51 26.69
N HIS A 98 -5.25 -20.84 26.67
CA HIS A 98 -5.81 -21.79 25.70
C HIS A 98 -5.81 -21.22 24.27
N ALA A 99 -5.96 -19.91 24.13
CA ALA A 99 -5.87 -19.22 22.86
C ALA A 99 -4.43 -18.92 22.43
N GLN A 100 -3.42 -19.12 23.29
CA GLN A 100 -2.00 -18.95 22.95
C GLN A 100 -1.39 -20.19 22.27
N THR A 101 -1.93 -21.40 22.48
CA THR A 101 -1.41 -22.62 21.85
C THR A 101 -1.79 -22.73 20.37
N LEU A 102 -3.00 -22.29 19.99
CA LEU A 102 -3.49 -22.31 18.61
C LEU A 102 -2.65 -21.43 17.65
N PRO A 103 -2.25 -20.19 18.00
CA PRO A 103 -1.33 -19.36 17.23
C PRO A 103 0.03 -20.00 16.98
N ALA A 104 0.63 -20.66 17.97
CA ALA A 104 1.95 -21.29 17.80
C ALA A 104 1.90 -22.42 16.75
N ASP A 105 0.86 -23.24 16.80
CA ASP A 105 0.63 -24.30 15.80
C ASP A 105 0.28 -23.73 14.42
N LEU A 106 -0.44 -22.60 14.37
CA LEU A 106 -0.78 -21.90 13.12
C LEU A 106 0.46 -21.28 12.47
N ILE A 107 1.28 -20.54 13.23
CA ILE A 107 2.54 -19.93 12.76
C ILE A 107 3.47 -21.00 12.19
N LYS A 108 3.63 -22.13 12.91
CA LYS A 108 4.44 -23.25 12.44
C LYS A 108 3.89 -23.82 11.12
N PHE A 109 2.58 -24.03 11.04
CA PHE A 109 1.95 -24.56 9.83
C PHE A 109 2.08 -23.62 8.63
N GLU A 110 1.94 -22.31 8.85
CA GLU A 110 2.16 -21.29 7.82
C GLU A 110 3.59 -21.30 7.31
N ALA A 111 4.58 -21.39 8.21
CA ALA A 111 5.99 -21.50 7.83
C ALA A 111 6.27 -22.75 6.97
N GLU A 112 5.71 -23.90 7.34
CA GLU A 112 5.81 -25.14 6.56
C GLU A 112 5.15 -25.02 5.18
N LEU A 113 3.98 -24.39 5.09
CA LEU A 113 3.30 -24.14 3.81
C LEU A 113 4.07 -23.15 2.94
N PHE A 114 4.62 -22.10 3.54
CA PHE A 114 5.45 -21.11 2.86
C PHE A 114 6.71 -21.75 2.27
N GLU A 115 7.39 -22.62 3.04
CA GLU A 115 8.55 -23.37 2.56
C GLU A 115 8.17 -24.29 1.38
N LYS A 116 7.05 -25.01 1.47
CA LYS A 116 6.56 -25.83 0.34
C LYS A 116 6.30 -24.98 -0.90
N LYS A 117 5.70 -23.80 -0.73
CA LYS A 117 5.41 -22.87 -1.84
C LYS A 117 6.69 -22.30 -2.44
N GLN A 118 7.67 -21.90 -1.63
CA GLN A 118 8.97 -21.43 -2.10
C GLN A 118 9.66 -22.47 -2.98
N ASN A 119 9.52 -23.74 -2.64
CA ASN A 119 10.07 -24.86 -3.41
C ASN A 119 9.19 -25.29 -4.60
N HIS A 120 8.00 -24.71 -4.79
CA HIS A 120 7.13 -25.03 -5.91
C HIS A 120 7.54 -24.23 -7.16
N VAL A 121 8.07 -24.94 -8.15
CA VAL A 121 8.48 -24.35 -9.43
C VAL A 121 7.28 -24.28 -10.37
N MET A 122 6.86 -23.05 -10.71
CA MET A 122 5.90 -22.80 -11.77
C MET A 122 6.60 -22.66 -13.11
N THR A 123 5.97 -23.17 -14.17
CA THR A 123 6.52 -23.11 -15.52
C THR A 123 5.47 -22.83 -16.56
N PHE A 124 5.83 -22.13 -17.63
CA PHE A 124 4.99 -21.91 -18.80
C PHE A 124 5.76 -22.22 -20.09
N THR A 125 5.08 -22.25 -21.23
CA THR A 125 5.67 -22.60 -22.53
C THR A 125 6.00 -21.33 -23.32
N SER A 126 7.25 -21.20 -23.77
CA SER A 126 7.72 -20.09 -24.59
C SER A 126 7.25 -20.17 -26.04
N GLU A 127 7.50 -19.11 -26.80
CA GLU A 127 7.23 -19.05 -28.26
C GLU A 127 7.95 -20.17 -29.03
N GLN A 128 9.13 -20.59 -28.56
CA GLN A 128 9.93 -21.66 -29.14
C GLN A 128 9.50 -23.06 -28.66
N GLY A 129 8.42 -23.17 -27.88
CA GLY A 129 7.94 -24.42 -27.29
C GLY A 129 8.78 -24.92 -26.12
N GLN A 130 9.63 -24.07 -25.53
CA GLN A 130 10.46 -24.45 -24.39
C GLN A 130 9.74 -24.19 -23.07
N ARG A 131 9.99 -25.05 -22.08
CA ARG A 131 9.46 -24.88 -20.73
C ARG A 131 10.34 -23.88 -19.98
N ILE A 132 9.75 -22.75 -19.56
CA ILE A 132 10.43 -21.67 -18.84
C ILE A 132 9.90 -21.60 -17.41
N GLU A 133 10.80 -21.51 -16.44
CA GLU A 133 10.44 -21.21 -15.05
C GLU A 133 10.01 -19.75 -14.91
N GLY A 134 8.90 -19.51 -14.23
CA GLY A 134 8.36 -18.16 -14.06
C GLY A 134 7.90 -17.94 -12.64
N SER A 135 8.42 -16.91 -11.98
CA SER A 135 7.83 -16.39 -10.74
C SER A 135 6.46 -15.75 -11.02
N LEU A 136 5.67 -15.51 -9.98
CA LEU A 136 4.36 -14.85 -10.11
C LEU A 136 4.41 -13.52 -10.91
N PRO A 137 5.38 -12.60 -10.66
CA PRO A 137 5.54 -11.40 -11.49
C PRO A 137 5.83 -11.70 -12.96
N VAL A 138 6.69 -12.67 -13.25
CA VAL A 138 7.07 -13.06 -14.63
C VAL A 138 5.86 -13.63 -15.37
N VAL A 139 5.13 -14.55 -14.73
CA VAL A 139 3.91 -15.15 -15.31
C VAL A 139 2.84 -14.09 -15.53
N GLY A 140 2.60 -13.23 -14.55
CA GLY A 140 1.64 -12.13 -14.66
C GLY A 140 1.99 -11.13 -15.77
N SER A 141 3.27 -10.75 -15.90
CA SER A 141 3.73 -9.90 -17.00
C SER A 141 3.53 -10.58 -18.35
N THR A 142 3.86 -11.87 -18.46
CA THR A 142 3.71 -12.64 -19.70
C THR A 142 2.26 -12.66 -20.17
N ILE A 143 1.30 -12.86 -19.25
CA ILE A 143 -0.15 -12.80 -19.55
C ILE A 143 -0.57 -11.42 -20.06
N ARG A 144 0.01 -10.34 -19.54
CA ARG A 144 -0.38 -8.97 -19.92
C ARG A 144 0.23 -8.49 -21.23
N THR A 145 1.44 -8.91 -21.57
CA THR A 145 2.23 -8.23 -22.62
C THR A 145 2.71 -9.13 -23.77
N ASN A 146 2.70 -10.46 -23.62
CA ASN A 146 3.23 -11.32 -24.68
C ASN A 146 2.30 -11.34 -25.90
N ASN A 147 2.86 -11.16 -27.11
CA ASN A 147 2.09 -11.06 -28.35
C ASN A 147 1.48 -12.41 -28.81
N HIS A 148 1.98 -13.54 -28.33
CA HIS A 148 1.53 -14.88 -28.71
C HIS A 148 0.51 -15.43 -27.72
N GLU A 149 -0.73 -15.62 -28.19
CA GLU A 149 -1.83 -16.11 -27.35
C GLU A 149 -1.53 -17.45 -26.67
N ALA A 150 -0.90 -18.39 -27.37
CA ALA A 150 -0.54 -19.69 -26.81
C ALA A 150 0.42 -19.57 -25.61
N VAL A 151 1.34 -18.60 -25.63
CA VAL A 151 2.24 -18.32 -24.51
C VAL A 151 1.45 -17.76 -23.34
N ARG A 152 0.59 -16.76 -23.58
CA ARG A 152 -0.30 -16.19 -22.55
C ARG A 152 -1.18 -17.26 -21.90
N GLN A 153 -1.77 -18.13 -22.72
CA GLN A 153 -2.62 -19.23 -22.25
C GLN A 153 -1.82 -20.20 -21.37
N SER A 154 -0.61 -20.58 -21.77
CA SER A 154 0.24 -21.46 -20.95
C SER A 154 0.68 -20.81 -19.63
N ALA A 155 0.93 -19.50 -19.64
CA ALA A 155 1.26 -18.72 -18.45
C ALA A 155 0.06 -18.62 -17.50
N HIS A 156 -1.14 -18.36 -18.02
CA HIS A 156 -2.38 -18.36 -17.23
C HIS A 156 -2.69 -19.75 -16.65
N GLN A 157 -2.47 -20.82 -17.43
CA GLN A 157 -2.59 -22.19 -16.92
C GLN A 157 -1.64 -22.46 -15.75
N ALA A 158 -0.42 -21.92 -15.76
CA ALA A 158 0.50 -22.05 -14.62
C ALA A 158 -0.06 -21.42 -13.33
N LEU A 159 -0.85 -20.34 -13.43
CA LEU A 159 -1.55 -19.77 -12.26
C LEU A 159 -2.70 -20.67 -11.77
N LEU A 160 -3.44 -21.29 -12.69
CA LEU A 160 -4.50 -22.25 -12.34
C LEU A 160 -3.94 -23.52 -11.71
N ASP A 161 -2.82 -24.02 -12.22
CA ASP A 161 -2.10 -25.15 -11.66
C ASP A 161 -1.60 -24.84 -10.24
N LEU A 162 -1.15 -23.60 -9.99
CA LEU A 162 -0.83 -23.13 -8.65
C LEU A 162 -2.05 -23.16 -7.71
N GLU A 163 -3.24 -22.73 -8.15
CA GLU A 163 -4.46 -22.83 -7.32
C GLU A 163 -4.72 -24.28 -6.88
N GLN A 164 -4.64 -25.22 -7.83
CA GLN A 164 -4.86 -26.63 -7.56
C GLN A 164 -3.77 -27.24 -6.66
N TRP A 165 -2.51 -26.83 -6.87
CA TRP A 165 -1.41 -27.24 -6.01
C TRP A 165 -1.65 -26.77 -4.57
N LEU A 166 -2.05 -25.51 -4.35
CA LEU A 166 -2.32 -24.98 -3.02
C LEU A 166 -3.42 -25.76 -2.28
N LEU A 167 -4.51 -26.05 -2.98
CA LEU A 167 -5.64 -26.82 -2.43
C LEU A 167 -5.23 -28.23 -1.97
N GLN A 168 -4.22 -28.81 -2.61
CA GLN A 168 -3.70 -30.15 -2.28
C GLN A 168 -2.54 -30.12 -1.26
N ASN A 169 -1.92 -28.96 -1.02
CA ASN A 169 -0.67 -28.85 -0.26
C ASN A 169 -0.77 -28.09 1.07
N GLY A 170 -1.99 -27.78 1.53
CA GLY A 170 -2.22 -27.31 2.90
C GLY A 170 -3.13 -26.09 3.02
N PHE A 171 -3.55 -25.47 1.91
CA PHE A 171 -4.39 -24.27 1.97
C PHE A 171 -5.73 -24.51 2.68
N LEU A 172 -6.40 -25.64 2.42
CA LEU A 172 -7.67 -25.97 3.08
C LEU A 172 -7.50 -26.16 4.59
N GLU A 173 -6.40 -26.79 5.02
CA GLU A 173 -6.09 -26.98 6.43
C GLU A 173 -5.71 -25.66 7.12
N LEU A 174 -5.03 -24.75 6.40
CA LEU A 174 -4.76 -23.40 6.86
C LEU A 174 -6.06 -22.66 7.22
N VAL A 175 -7.02 -22.66 6.29
CA VAL A 175 -8.34 -22.02 6.48
C VAL A 175 -9.04 -22.58 7.71
N LYS A 176 -9.03 -23.91 7.89
CA LYS A 176 -9.63 -24.57 9.07
C LYS A 176 -8.99 -24.11 10.38
N ARG A 177 -7.65 -24.10 10.43
CA ARG A 177 -6.90 -23.69 11.64
C ARG A 177 -7.15 -22.24 12.01
N ARG A 178 -7.14 -21.35 11.02
CA ARG A 178 -7.49 -19.93 11.19
C ARG A 178 -8.90 -19.74 11.74
N ASN A 179 -9.88 -20.46 11.19
CA ASN A 179 -11.26 -20.40 11.70
C ASN A 179 -11.39 -20.92 13.14
N ARG A 180 -10.76 -22.06 13.47
CA ARG A 180 -10.74 -22.58 14.85
C ARG A 180 -10.11 -21.59 15.82
N PHE A 181 -9.01 -20.94 15.40
CA PHE A 181 -8.35 -19.90 16.19
C PHE A 181 -9.30 -18.72 16.46
N ALA A 182 -9.90 -18.14 15.41
CA ALA A 182 -10.84 -17.02 15.56
C ALA A 182 -12.06 -17.38 16.43
N GLN A 183 -12.60 -18.59 16.27
CA GLN A 183 -13.72 -19.10 17.07
C GLN A 183 -13.36 -19.29 18.54
N SER A 184 -12.12 -19.67 18.86
CA SER A 184 -11.61 -19.74 20.23
C SER A 184 -11.59 -18.38 20.93
N LEU A 185 -11.50 -17.30 20.14
CA LEU A 185 -11.57 -15.92 20.61
C LEU A 185 -13.00 -15.36 20.61
N GLY A 186 -14.01 -16.14 20.20
CA GLY A 186 -15.41 -15.74 20.18
C GLY A 186 -15.89 -15.10 18.88
N TYR A 187 -15.07 -15.08 17.82
CA TYR A 187 -15.48 -14.60 16.50
C TYR A 187 -16.18 -15.71 15.69
N LYS A 188 -17.07 -15.33 14.78
CA LYS A 188 -17.78 -16.29 13.91
C LYS A 188 -16.82 -16.97 12.93
N SER A 189 -15.92 -16.21 12.34
CA SER A 189 -14.93 -16.67 11.37
C SER A 189 -13.62 -15.90 11.52
N PHE A 190 -12.56 -16.38 10.86
CA PHE A 190 -11.29 -15.68 10.80
C PHE A 190 -11.38 -14.33 10.05
N PHE A 191 -12.29 -14.22 9.09
CA PHE A 191 -12.57 -12.96 8.41
C PHE A 191 -13.06 -11.90 9.43
N ASP A 192 -14.03 -12.26 10.28
CA ASP A 192 -14.57 -11.34 11.30
C ASP A 192 -13.49 -10.89 12.31
N TYR A 193 -12.64 -11.82 12.73
CA TYR A 193 -11.50 -11.52 13.60
C TYR A 193 -10.52 -10.54 12.94
N SER A 194 -10.15 -10.81 11.68
CA SER A 194 -9.15 -10.04 10.95
C SER A 194 -9.61 -8.61 10.68
N ILE A 195 -10.86 -8.42 10.23
CA ILE A 195 -11.43 -7.08 9.99
C ILE A 195 -11.53 -6.28 11.27
N ASN A 196 -11.93 -6.92 12.38
CA ASN A 196 -12.01 -6.24 13.67
C ASN A 196 -10.62 -5.81 14.17
N LYS A 197 -9.62 -6.69 14.05
CA LYS A 197 -8.22 -6.40 14.44
C LYS A 197 -7.59 -5.29 13.60
N THR A 198 -7.76 -5.34 12.28
CA THR A 198 -6.98 -4.50 11.35
C THR A 198 -7.68 -3.19 10.98
N GLU A 199 -8.99 -3.23 10.69
CA GLU A 199 -9.74 -2.05 10.24
C GLU A 199 -10.60 -1.42 11.35
N GLN A 200 -10.68 -2.07 12.53
CA GLN A 200 -11.56 -1.65 13.63
C GLN A 200 -13.03 -1.55 13.21
N MET A 201 -13.46 -2.41 12.27
CA MET A 201 -14.82 -2.49 11.75
C MET A 201 -15.45 -3.85 12.04
N THR A 202 -16.77 -3.94 11.99
CA THR A 202 -17.46 -5.22 11.82
C THR A 202 -17.49 -5.61 10.35
N THR A 203 -17.62 -6.91 10.07
CA THR A 203 -17.85 -7.42 8.70
C THR A 203 -19.05 -6.75 8.04
N GLU A 204 -20.12 -6.48 8.78
CA GLU A 204 -21.31 -5.79 8.26
C GLU A 204 -20.99 -4.34 7.83
N GLN A 205 -20.27 -3.59 8.66
CA GLN A 205 -19.85 -2.23 8.32
C GLN A 205 -18.99 -2.20 7.05
N LEU A 206 -18.02 -3.12 6.95
CA LEU A 206 -17.18 -3.25 5.76
C LEU A 206 -18.03 -3.55 4.52
N PHE A 207 -18.91 -4.56 4.58
CA PHE A 207 -19.69 -4.96 3.41
C PHE A 207 -20.75 -3.95 3.01
N ASN A 208 -21.27 -3.12 3.93
CA ASN A 208 -22.11 -1.99 3.55
C ASN A 208 -21.37 -1.01 2.60
N ILE A 209 -20.07 -0.78 2.81
CA ILE A 209 -19.23 0.07 1.95
C ILE A 209 -18.93 -0.66 0.62
N LEU A 210 -18.52 -1.93 0.70
CA LEU A 210 -18.15 -2.71 -0.48
C LEU A 210 -19.34 -2.99 -1.42
N ASP A 211 -20.52 -3.31 -0.87
CA ASP A 211 -21.74 -3.55 -1.64
C ASP A 211 -22.23 -2.27 -2.33
N ASP A 212 -22.13 -1.09 -1.69
CA ASP A 212 -22.46 0.19 -2.32
C ASP A 212 -21.54 0.47 -3.53
N PHE A 213 -20.23 0.23 -3.39
CA PHE A 213 -19.29 0.36 -4.50
C PHE A 213 -19.57 -0.63 -5.63
N GLU A 214 -19.81 -1.91 -5.29
CA GLU A 214 -20.15 -2.95 -6.26
C GLU A 214 -21.39 -2.55 -7.07
N GLN A 215 -22.43 -2.09 -6.39
CA GLN A 215 -23.70 -1.69 -7.02
C GLN A 215 -23.52 -0.49 -7.94
N ARG A 216 -22.80 0.56 -7.50
CA ARG A 216 -22.61 1.80 -8.29
C ARG A 216 -21.79 1.58 -9.57
N THR A 217 -20.88 0.62 -9.58
CA THR A 217 -19.96 0.38 -10.70
C THR A 217 -20.39 -0.75 -11.62
N ARG A 218 -21.42 -1.53 -11.23
CA ARG A 218 -21.84 -2.75 -11.94
C ARG A 218 -22.17 -2.50 -13.41
N ASP A 219 -23.02 -1.52 -13.69
CA ASP A 219 -23.55 -1.29 -15.04
C ASP A 219 -22.46 -0.74 -15.99
N SER A 220 -21.62 0.17 -15.51
CA SER A 220 -20.46 0.68 -16.27
C SER A 220 -19.45 -0.42 -16.58
N HIS A 221 -19.16 -1.26 -15.58
CA HIS A 221 -18.28 -2.41 -15.74
C HIS A 221 -18.81 -3.41 -16.78
N GLN A 222 -20.08 -3.81 -16.68
CA GLN A 222 -20.72 -4.71 -17.64
C GLN A 222 -20.76 -4.13 -19.06
N SER A 223 -21.04 -2.83 -19.19
CA SER A 223 -21.03 -2.13 -20.47
C SER A 223 -19.64 -2.16 -21.11
N SER A 224 -18.59 -2.01 -20.31
CA SER A 224 -17.20 -2.05 -20.79
C SER A 224 -16.77 -3.44 -21.27
N LEU A 225 -17.19 -4.50 -20.57
CA LEU A 225 -17.01 -5.87 -21.07
C LEU A 225 -17.75 -6.10 -22.40
N ALA A 226 -19.02 -5.65 -22.50
CA ALA A 226 -19.81 -5.79 -23.71
C ALA A 226 -19.20 -5.04 -24.90
N MET A 227 -18.70 -3.82 -24.68
CA MET A 227 -17.97 -3.06 -25.70
C MET A 227 -16.69 -3.78 -26.15
N LEU A 228 -15.95 -4.40 -25.22
CA LEU A 228 -14.77 -5.19 -25.56
C LEU A 228 -15.12 -6.39 -26.43
N VAL A 229 -16.17 -7.13 -26.08
CA VAL A 229 -16.67 -8.27 -26.87
C VAL A 229 -17.12 -7.80 -28.25
N GLN A 230 -17.84 -6.68 -28.35
CA GLN A 230 -18.24 -6.12 -29.63
C GLN A 230 -17.03 -5.76 -30.51
N ALA A 231 -15.96 -5.23 -29.91
CA ALA A 231 -14.77 -4.80 -30.63
C ALA A 231 -13.80 -5.95 -30.98
N LYS A 232 -13.66 -6.95 -30.11
CA LYS A 232 -12.57 -7.96 -30.16
C LYS A 232 -13.06 -9.42 -30.06
N GLY A 233 -14.36 -9.63 -29.91
CA GLY A 233 -14.97 -10.96 -29.76
C GLY A 233 -14.90 -11.51 -28.33
N GLU A 234 -15.63 -12.60 -28.09
CA GLU A 234 -15.75 -13.25 -26.77
C GLU A 234 -14.41 -13.70 -26.18
N GLN A 235 -13.44 -14.09 -27.02
CA GLN A 235 -12.11 -14.51 -26.57
C GLN A 235 -11.31 -13.37 -25.92
N ALA A 236 -11.71 -12.12 -26.11
CA ALA A 236 -11.13 -10.99 -25.39
C ALA A 236 -11.46 -11.03 -23.88
N LEU A 237 -12.47 -11.80 -23.44
CA LEU A 237 -12.79 -11.98 -22.02
C LEU A 237 -12.11 -13.20 -21.37
N ALA A 238 -11.37 -14.00 -22.14
CA ALA A 238 -10.60 -15.09 -21.56
C ALA A 238 -9.51 -14.54 -20.63
N GLY A 239 -9.26 -15.18 -19.48
CA GLY A 239 -8.31 -14.67 -18.48
C GLY A 239 -6.92 -14.39 -19.04
N HIS A 240 -6.44 -15.22 -19.98
CA HIS A 240 -5.15 -15.03 -20.67
C HIS A 240 -5.13 -13.95 -21.75
N ASN A 241 -6.29 -13.40 -22.13
CA ASN A 241 -6.44 -12.37 -23.16
C ASN A 241 -6.96 -11.05 -22.63
N PHE A 242 -7.66 -11.04 -21.49
CA PHE A 242 -8.44 -9.88 -21.06
C PHE A 242 -7.62 -8.61 -20.92
N VAL A 243 -6.58 -8.61 -20.08
CA VAL A 243 -5.75 -7.42 -19.89
C VAL A 243 -4.99 -7.07 -21.17
N TYR A 244 -4.44 -8.07 -21.88
CA TYR A 244 -3.77 -7.87 -23.17
C TYR A 244 -4.70 -7.20 -24.21
N SER A 245 -6.01 -7.47 -24.13
CA SER A 245 -7.00 -6.95 -25.07
C SER A 245 -7.27 -5.46 -24.91
N PHE A 246 -6.83 -4.81 -23.84
CA PHE A 246 -6.96 -3.35 -23.68
C PHE A 246 -5.70 -2.65 -23.16
N ALA A 247 -4.64 -3.39 -22.85
CA ALA A 247 -3.34 -2.82 -22.56
C ALA A 247 -2.86 -1.96 -23.76
N GLY A 248 -2.72 -0.66 -23.53
CA GLY A 248 -2.19 0.28 -24.52
C GLY A 248 -0.66 0.33 -24.52
N ASP A 249 -0.06 0.73 -25.65
CA ASP A 249 1.39 0.96 -25.77
C ASP A 249 1.81 2.40 -25.39
N VAL A 250 0.90 3.18 -24.83
CA VAL A 250 1.06 4.63 -24.61
C VAL A 250 2.19 4.94 -23.61
N MET A 251 2.54 4.00 -22.73
CA MET A 251 3.67 4.19 -21.80
C MET A 251 5.00 4.37 -22.53
N ARG A 252 5.19 3.76 -23.71
CA ARG A 252 6.39 3.99 -24.52
C ARG A 252 6.45 5.41 -25.10
N GLU A 253 5.28 5.98 -25.42
CA GLU A 253 5.18 7.36 -25.91
C GLU A 253 5.38 8.39 -24.80
N LEU A 254 5.02 8.04 -23.56
CA LEU A 254 5.23 8.86 -22.36
C LEU A 254 6.69 8.86 -21.89
N ASP A 255 7.41 7.75 -22.06
CA ASP A 255 8.76 7.52 -21.53
C ASP A 255 9.76 8.67 -21.75
N PRO A 256 9.85 9.31 -22.94
CA PRO A 256 10.78 10.43 -23.16
C PRO A 256 10.52 11.66 -22.29
N TYR A 257 9.32 11.78 -21.72
CA TYR A 257 8.91 12.91 -20.87
C TYR A 257 9.07 12.62 -19.38
N VAL A 258 9.30 11.35 -19.00
CA VAL A 258 9.38 10.92 -17.61
C VAL A 258 10.68 10.16 -17.30
N PRO A 259 11.88 10.67 -17.68
CA PRO A 259 13.12 9.97 -17.37
C PRO A 259 13.33 9.86 -15.86
N PHE A 260 13.88 8.73 -15.41
CA PHE A 260 14.06 8.47 -13.98
C PHE A 260 15.04 9.44 -13.31
N SER A 261 16.02 9.98 -14.07
CA SER A 261 16.98 10.97 -13.58
C SER A 261 16.30 12.21 -12.98
N GLN A 262 15.11 12.57 -13.46
CA GLN A 262 14.34 13.72 -12.98
C GLN A 262 13.36 13.39 -11.86
N SER A 263 13.20 12.11 -11.47
CA SER A 263 12.20 11.69 -10.49
C SER A 263 12.42 12.34 -9.12
N LEU A 264 13.66 12.43 -8.66
CA LEU A 264 13.99 13.03 -7.37
C LEU A 264 13.60 14.53 -7.33
N ARG A 265 13.98 15.29 -8.36
CA ARG A 265 13.62 16.71 -8.47
C ARG A 265 12.11 16.91 -8.50
N ARG A 266 11.41 16.14 -9.32
CA ARG A 266 9.94 16.22 -9.44
C ARG A 266 9.24 15.92 -8.12
N TRP A 267 9.74 14.96 -7.35
CA TRP A 267 9.24 14.66 -6.01
C TRP A 267 9.46 15.84 -5.05
N ILE A 268 10.70 16.31 -4.91
CA ILE A 268 11.04 17.47 -4.06
C ILE A 268 10.16 18.67 -4.39
N GLU A 269 10.05 18.99 -5.68
CA GLU A 269 9.30 20.16 -6.13
C GLU A 269 7.79 20.01 -5.96
N SER A 270 7.22 18.84 -6.30
CA SER A 270 5.78 18.59 -6.15
C SER A 270 5.38 18.64 -4.67
N PHE A 271 6.10 17.95 -3.80
CA PHE A 271 5.81 17.91 -2.37
C PHE A 271 6.04 19.28 -1.72
N GLY A 272 7.09 20.00 -2.14
CA GLY A 272 7.37 21.36 -1.67
C GLY A 272 6.29 22.37 -2.08
N ARG A 273 5.71 22.24 -3.28
CA ARG A 273 4.59 23.11 -3.72
C ARG A 273 3.25 22.74 -3.08
N LEU A 274 3.10 21.50 -2.63
CA LEU A 274 1.96 21.07 -1.80
C LEU A 274 2.10 21.51 -0.33
N ASN A 275 3.22 22.13 0.07
CA ASN A 275 3.58 22.42 1.47
C ASN A 275 3.55 21.15 2.36
N ILE A 276 4.05 20.04 1.84
CA ILE A 276 4.28 18.84 2.66
C ILE A 276 5.58 19.06 3.46
N ASP A 277 5.44 19.12 4.78
CA ASP A 277 6.54 19.33 5.74
C ASP A 277 6.89 17.99 6.39
N TYR A 278 8.17 17.60 6.41
CA TYR A 278 8.67 16.37 7.03
C TYR A 278 9.13 16.57 8.49
N SER A 279 8.74 17.67 9.12
CA SER A 279 8.93 17.99 10.55
C SER A 279 10.36 17.74 11.08
N GLY A 280 11.37 18.01 10.26
CA GLY A 280 12.79 17.83 10.59
C GLY A 280 13.32 16.40 10.47
N ALA A 281 12.60 15.52 9.78
CA ALA A 281 12.97 14.10 9.65
C ALA A 281 14.31 13.89 8.91
N GLU A 282 14.96 12.77 9.22
CA GLU A 282 16.08 12.24 8.45
C GLU A 282 15.57 11.17 7.48
N LEU A 283 15.80 11.36 6.17
CA LEU A 283 15.36 10.46 5.10
C LEU A 283 16.55 9.77 4.41
N THR A 284 16.51 8.45 4.31
CA THR A 284 17.45 7.66 3.48
C THR A 284 16.71 6.99 2.33
N LEU A 285 17.09 7.32 1.09
CA LEU A 285 16.42 6.86 -0.12
C LEU A 285 17.31 5.91 -0.90
N ASP A 286 16.90 4.65 -1.08
CA ASP A 286 17.61 3.68 -1.92
C ASP A 286 16.78 3.36 -3.17
N LEU A 287 17.05 4.05 -4.28
CA LEU A 287 16.08 4.14 -5.38
C LEU A 287 16.36 3.20 -6.57
N LEU A 288 17.54 2.61 -6.65
CA LEU A 288 17.99 1.85 -7.83
C LEU A 288 17.87 0.34 -7.59
N ASP A 289 17.53 -0.42 -8.63
CA ASP A 289 17.63 -1.88 -8.58
C ASP A 289 19.10 -2.30 -8.50
N ARG A 290 19.40 -3.27 -7.62
CA ARG A 290 20.69 -3.95 -7.61
C ARG A 290 20.54 -5.41 -7.19
N LYS A 291 21.54 -6.21 -7.54
CA LYS A 291 21.63 -7.58 -7.05
C LYS A 291 21.74 -7.62 -5.52
N GLY A 292 20.93 -8.46 -4.88
CA GLY A 292 20.93 -8.66 -3.43
C GLY A 292 19.97 -7.73 -2.66
N LYS A 293 19.49 -6.67 -3.31
CA LYS A 293 18.45 -5.80 -2.76
C LYS A 293 17.07 -6.47 -2.87
N TYR A 294 16.22 -6.21 -1.88
CA TYR A 294 14.84 -6.67 -1.86
C TYR A 294 14.03 -6.09 -3.03
N PRO A 295 13.40 -6.92 -3.88
CA PRO A 295 12.90 -6.50 -5.19
C PRO A 295 11.49 -5.88 -5.14
N ASN A 296 11.14 -5.12 -4.10
CA ASN A 296 9.90 -4.34 -3.99
C ASN A 296 10.16 -2.97 -3.33
N GLY A 297 9.29 -1.99 -3.60
CA GLY A 297 9.26 -0.73 -2.85
C GLY A 297 8.70 -0.94 -1.44
N PHE A 298 9.21 -0.18 -0.48
CA PHE A 298 8.66 -0.08 0.87
C PHE A 298 9.22 1.17 1.58
N CYS A 299 8.52 1.60 2.64
CA CYS A 299 8.92 2.68 3.53
C CYS A 299 8.82 2.20 4.97
N HIS A 300 9.84 2.48 5.79
CA HIS A 300 9.84 2.12 7.21
C HIS A 300 10.47 3.23 8.06
N GLY A 301 10.04 3.34 9.32
CA GLY A 301 10.42 4.43 10.22
C GLY A 301 11.30 3.99 11.40
N PRO A 302 12.61 3.73 11.23
CA PRO A 302 13.53 3.33 12.31
C PRO A 302 13.41 4.08 13.63
N VAL A 303 13.10 5.38 13.57
CA VAL A 303 12.74 6.18 14.73
C VAL A 303 11.37 6.80 14.45
N PRO A 304 10.31 6.37 15.15
CA PRO A 304 8.99 6.98 15.03
C PRO A 304 8.98 8.43 15.54
N SER A 305 8.21 9.33 14.93
CA SER A 305 8.06 10.69 15.46
C SER A 305 7.05 10.73 16.61
N PHE A 306 7.35 11.50 17.65
CA PHE A 306 6.44 11.76 18.76
C PHE A 306 6.98 12.88 19.66
N TYR A 307 6.18 13.35 20.63
CA TYR A 307 6.64 14.20 21.72
C TYR A 307 7.08 13.36 22.92
N ASP A 308 8.37 13.36 23.23
CA ASP A 308 8.91 12.79 24.47
C ASP A 308 8.94 13.88 25.55
N GLN A 309 7.99 13.83 26.48
CA GLN A 309 7.92 14.77 27.60
C GLN A 309 7.92 16.25 27.13
N GLY A 310 7.16 16.53 26.06
CA GLY A 310 7.05 17.86 25.46
C GLY A 310 8.18 18.23 24.50
N LYS A 311 9.21 17.39 24.35
CA LYS A 311 10.27 17.57 23.35
C LYS A 311 9.93 16.82 22.07
N TRP A 312 9.95 17.52 20.94
CA TRP A 312 9.80 16.90 19.62
C TRP A 312 10.94 15.94 19.31
N ILE A 313 10.60 14.71 18.93
CA ILE A 313 11.50 13.70 18.37
C ILE A 313 11.15 13.56 16.89
N ALA A 314 12.05 14.04 16.01
CA ALA A 314 11.88 13.92 14.56
C ALA A 314 12.05 12.46 14.13
N ALA A 315 11.32 12.06 13.08
CA ALA A 315 11.42 10.72 12.56
C ALA A 315 12.76 10.45 11.86
N LYS A 316 13.18 9.19 11.86
CA LYS A 316 14.11 8.66 10.88
C LYS A 316 13.34 7.70 10.01
N VAL A 317 13.32 7.94 8.70
CA VAL A 317 12.54 7.16 7.74
C VAL A 317 13.46 6.75 6.60
N ASN A 318 13.40 5.49 6.22
CA ASN A 318 14.05 5.03 5.00
C ASN A 318 13.00 4.48 4.06
N PHE A 319 13.19 4.69 2.76
CA PHE A 319 12.36 4.03 1.78
C PHE A 319 13.13 3.70 0.51
N THR A 320 12.55 2.79 -0.28
CA THR A 320 13.22 2.21 -1.44
C THR A 320 12.31 2.12 -2.66
N SER A 321 12.92 2.17 -3.84
CA SER A 321 12.32 1.73 -5.10
C SER A 321 13.31 0.86 -5.87
N ASN A 322 12.88 0.23 -6.96
CA ASN A 322 13.74 -0.66 -7.76
C ASN A 322 13.81 -0.18 -9.22
N ALA A 323 14.06 1.11 -9.39
CA ALA A 323 14.13 1.69 -10.72
C ALA A 323 15.34 1.17 -11.49
N LYS A 324 15.14 0.96 -12.79
CA LYS A 324 16.15 0.61 -13.80
C LYS A 324 16.16 1.73 -14.85
N PRO A 325 16.97 2.78 -14.66
CA PRO A 325 16.93 3.97 -15.50
C PRO A 325 17.11 3.70 -17.00
N ASP A 326 17.76 2.58 -17.36
CA ASP A 326 18.01 2.11 -18.71
C ASP A 326 16.84 1.32 -19.34
N GLN A 327 15.74 1.11 -18.62
CA GLN A 327 14.56 0.39 -19.09
C GLN A 327 13.38 1.32 -19.37
N VAL A 328 12.81 1.19 -20.58
CA VAL A 328 11.60 1.90 -20.98
C VAL A 328 10.46 1.62 -20.00
N GLY A 329 9.79 2.69 -19.55
CA GLY A 329 8.72 2.66 -18.56
C GLY A 329 9.21 2.76 -17.11
N SER A 330 10.48 2.43 -16.83
CA SER A 330 11.00 2.46 -15.46
C SER A 330 11.03 3.87 -14.88
N GLY A 331 11.10 4.92 -15.70
CA GLY A 331 11.03 6.28 -15.22
C GLY A 331 9.68 6.60 -14.57
N TYR A 332 8.58 6.22 -15.24
CA TYR A 332 7.23 6.38 -14.70
C TYR A 332 6.98 5.48 -13.48
N ASP A 333 7.36 4.20 -13.56
CA ASP A 333 7.16 3.27 -12.44
C ASP A 333 7.98 3.72 -11.22
N GLY A 334 9.22 4.16 -11.43
CA GLY A 334 10.11 4.63 -10.39
C GLY A 334 9.64 5.91 -9.71
N ILE A 335 9.12 6.90 -10.46
CA ILE A 335 8.53 8.10 -9.84
C ILE A 335 7.22 7.79 -9.10
N ASN A 336 6.43 6.83 -9.61
CA ASN A 336 5.22 6.39 -8.91
C ASN A 336 5.54 5.80 -7.55
N THR A 337 6.52 4.88 -7.48
CA THR A 337 7.00 4.36 -6.19
C THR A 337 7.57 5.48 -5.31
N LEU A 338 8.38 6.40 -5.86
CA LEU A 338 8.94 7.51 -5.09
C LEU A 338 7.86 8.41 -4.46
N PHE A 339 6.79 8.73 -5.19
CA PHE A 339 5.68 9.53 -4.65
C PHE A 339 4.90 8.76 -3.58
N HIS A 340 4.65 7.47 -3.82
CA HIS A 340 3.97 6.59 -2.88
C HIS A 340 4.74 6.50 -1.56
N GLU A 341 5.99 6.08 -1.60
CA GLU A 341 6.83 5.95 -0.41
C GLU A 341 7.14 7.31 0.24
N GLY A 342 7.27 8.36 -0.57
CA GLY A 342 7.40 9.74 -0.08
C GLY A 342 6.18 10.18 0.74
N GLY A 343 4.98 9.75 0.37
CA GLY A 343 3.75 9.98 1.12
C GLY A 343 3.70 9.21 2.45
N HIS A 344 4.15 7.95 2.47
CA HIS A 344 4.33 7.22 3.73
C HIS A 344 5.35 7.91 4.65
N ALA A 345 6.46 8.37 4.10
CA ALA A 345 7.47 9.08 4.87
C ALA A 345 6.95 10.40 5.43
N ALA A 346 6.10 11.13 4.69
CA ALA A 346 5.43 12.32 5.18
C ALA A 346 4.48 12.00 6.34
N HIS A 347 3.72 10.90 6.25
CA HIS A 347 2.88 10.43 7.36
C HIS A 347 3.72 10.12 8.61
N PHE A 348 4.74 9.27 8.49
CA PHE A 348 5.58 8.90 9.64
C PHE A 348 6.35 10.07 10.25
N ALA A 349 6.66 11.09 9.47
CA ALA A 349 7.31 12.30 9.97
C ALA A 349 6.38 13.24 10.75
N ASN A 350 5.05 13.10 10.59
CA ASN A 350 4.08 14.05 11.10
C ASN A 350 3.17 13.52 12.21
N VAL A 351 3.44 12.34 12.76
CA VAL A 351 2.69 11.86 13.94
C VAL A 351 3.12 12.68 15.16
N LYS A 352 2.18 13.46 15.71
CA LYS A 352 2.41 14.46 16.78
C LYS A 352 1.77 14.08 18.11
N MET A 353 1.75 12.78 18.39
CA MET A 353 1.28 12.21 19.65
C MET A 353 2.41 12.09 20.68
N ASN A 354 2.11 11.69 21.92
CA ASN A 354 3.05 11.70 23.04
C ASN A 354 3.75 10.35 23.33
N ALA A 355 3.64 9.38 22.42
CA ALA A 355 4.26 8.07 22.55
C ALA A 355 4.51 7.45 21.16
N PRO A 356 5.55 6.62 20.99
CA PRO A 356 5.88 6.01 19.70
C PRO A 356 4.86 4.95 19.25
N CYS A 357 4.04 4.41 20.15
CA CYS A 357 2.97 3.46 19.81
C CYS A 357 1.91 4.06 18.88
N PHE A 358 1.84 5.40 18.77
CA PHE A 358 0.94 6.08 17.85
C PHE A 358 1.44 6.17 16.41
N SER A 359 2.74 5.98 16.19
CA SER A 359 3.43 6.12 14.91
C SER A 359 3.87 4.75 14.40
N GLN A 360 2.92 3.82 14.30
CA GLN A 360 3.16 2.45 13.84
C GLN A 360 2.61 2.26 12.42
N GLU A 361 3.25 1.41 11.64
CA GLU A 361 2.82 1.04 10.27
C GLU A 361 1.64 0.07 10.27
N PHE A 362 1.65 -0.89 11.21
CA PHE A 362 0.64 -1.94 11.33
C PHE A 362 -0.30 -1.71 12.51
N ALA A 363 -1.19 -2.67 12.74
CA ALA A 363 -2.20 -2.65 13.80
C ALA A 363 -1.62 -2.06 15.10
N PRO A 364 -2.29 -1.07 15.74
CA PRO A 364 -3.68 -0.67 15.52
C PRO A 364 -3.91 0.30 14.35
N THR A 365 -2.85 0.68 13.61
CA THR A 365 -2.98 1.40 12.33
C THR A 365 -3.59 0.46 11.29
N SER A 366 -4.63 0.91 10.59
CA SER A 366 -5.21 0.11 9.50
C SER A 366 -4.40 0.27 8.22
N MET A 367 -4.33 -0.79 7.41
CA MET A 367 -3.64 -0.73 6.11
C MET A 367 -4.27 0.35 5.23
N ALA A 368 -5.61 0.40 5.17
CA ALA A 368 -6.32 1.41 4.40
C ALA A 368 -5.92 2.85 4.81
N TYR A 369 -5.71 3.09 6.10
CA TYR A 369 -5.29 4.40 6.58
C TYR A 369 -3.89 4.75 6.06
N ALA A 370 -2.91 3.87 6.27
CA ALA A 370 -1.54 4.07 5.82
C ALA A 370 -1.46 4.27 4.29
N GLU A 371 -2.19 3.47 3.52
CA GLU A 371 -2.22 3.53 2.05
C GLU A 371 -2.93 4.78 1.51
N THR A 372 -3.93 5.31 2.21
CA THR A 372 -4.70 6.47 1.71
C THR A 372 -3.82 7.69 1.47
N GLN A 373 -2.83 7.92 2.34
CA GLN A 373 -2.04 9.14 2.26
C GLN A 373 -0.94 9.04 1.20
N SER A 374 -0.32 7.87 1.05
CA SER A 374 0.65 7.58 -0.02
C SER A 374 -0.02 7.57 -1.39
N MET A 375 -1.15 6.86 -1.51
CA MET A 375 -1.95 6.82 -2.75
C MET A 375 -2.55 8.17 -3.13
N PHE A 376 -2.84 9.05 -2.16
CA PHE A 376 -3.24 10.42 -2.50
C PHE A 376 -2.11 11.12 -3.26
N CYS A 377 -0.86 10.99 -2.79
CA CYS A 377 0.30 11.63 -3.41
C CYS A 377 0.59 11.07 -4.80
N ASP A 378 0.64 9.74 -4.97
CA ASP A 378 0.92 9.13 -6.28
C ASP A 378 -0.24 9.32 -7.30
N SER A 379 -1.48 9.51 -6.84
CA SER A 379 -2.63 9.76 -7.73
C SER A 379 -2.45 11.01 -8.60
N LEU A 380 -1.66 11.98 -8.14
CA LEU A 380 -1.35 13.22 -8.85
C LEU A 380 -0.58 12.98 -10.16
N LEU A 381 0.20 11.90 -10.25
CA LEU A 381 1.06 11.61 -11.41
C LEU A 381 0.25 11.35 -12.70
N THR A 382 -1.04 11.06 -12.56
CA THR A 382 -1.96 10.85 -13.69
C THR A 382 -2.80 12.08 -14.02
N ASP A 383 -2.75 13.14 -13.21
CA ASP A 383 -3.47 14.38 -13.47
C ASP A 383 -2.81 15.14 -14.63
N ALA A 384 -3.62 15.59 -15.58
CA ALA A 384 -3.09 16.20 -16.80
C ALA A 384 -2.32 17.50 -16.54
N ASP A 385 -2.73 18.28 -15.54
CA ASP A 385 -2.01 19.51 -15.17
C ASP A 385 -0.66 19.21 -14.49
N TRP A 386 -0.55 18.12 -13.72
CA TRP A 386 0.73 17.62 -13.23
C TRP A 386 1.63 17.15 -14.38
N LEU A 387 1.11 16.32 -15.28
CA LEU A 387 1.85 15.86 -16.46
C LEU A 387 2.35 17.03 -17.32
N LYS A 388 1.52 18.06 -17.51
CA LYS A 388 1.93 19.28 -18.23
C LYS A 388 3.00 20.09 -17.53
N SER A 389 3.04 20.06 -16.20
CA SER A 389 4.00 20.84 -15.42
C SER A 389 5.34 20.12 -15.26
N TYR A 390 5.32 18.80 -15.14
CA TYR A 390 6.48 18.02 -14.71
C TYR A 390 6.99 17.00 -15.73
N ALA A 391 6.13 16.44 -16.59
CA ALA A 391 6.53 15.49 -17.62
C ALA A 391 7.02 16.24 -18.87
N LEU A 392 8.30 16.63 -18.83
CA LEU A 392 8.98 17.41 -19.86
C LEU A 392 10.01 16.54 -20.60
N ASP A 393 10.15 16.76 -21.91
CA ASP A 393 11.22 16.17 -22.70
C ASP A 393 12.59 16.83 -22.43
N ALA A 394 13.64 16.32 -23.07
CA ALA A 394 15.00 16.85 -22.92
C ALA A 394 15.18 18.30 -23.44
N GLN A 395 14.22 18.85 -24.17
CA GLN A 395 14.18 20.25 -24.62
C GLN A 395 13.32 21.13 -23.71
N GLY A 396 12.68 20.55 -22.68
CA GLY A 396 11.79 21.23 -21.76
C GLY A 396 10.36 21.38 -22.28
N ASN A 397 9.96 20.70 -23.35
CA ASN A 397 8.58 20.74 -23.84
C ASN A 397 7.71 19.76 -23.03
N PRO A 398 6.47 20.14 -22.67
CA PRO A 398 5.56 19.26 -21.96
C PRO A 398 4.99 18.16 -22.85
N VAL A 399 4.63 17.03 -22.24
CA VAL A 399 3.96 15.91 -22.90
C VAL A 399 2.75 16.39 -23.73
N PRO A 400 2.60 15.96 -25.01
CA PRO A 400 1.47 16.34 -25.86
C PRO A 400 0.10 15.89 -25.31
N ASP A 401 -0.94 16.71 -25.55
CA ASP A 401 -2.34 16.39 -25.20
C ASP A 401 -2.79 15.04 -25.77
N SER A 402 -2.33 14.71 -26.98
CA SER A 402 -2.67 13.46 -27.66
C SER A 402 -2.19 12.22 -26.89
N ILE A 403 -1.05 12.30 -26.20
CA ILE A 403 -0.52 11.20 -25.39
C ILE A 403 -1.37 11.03 -24.13
N ILE A 404 -1.68 12.13 -23.43
CA ILE A 404 -2.58 12.12 -22.25
C ILE A 404 -3.95 11.55 -22.63
N GLN A 405 -4.54 12.02 -23.73
CA GLN A 405 -5.81 11.53 -24.24
C GLN A 405 -5.77 10.04 -24.59
N ALA A 406 -4.66 9.56 -25.17
CA ALA A 406 -4.47 8.14 -25.47
C ALA A 406 -4.37 7.29 -24.20
N MET A 407 -3.71 7.79 -23.14
CA MET A 407 -3.67 7.13 -21.83
C MET A 407 -5.09 6.95 -21.29
N ILE A 408 -5.90 8.03 -21.25
CA ILE A 408 -7.29 7.98 -20.79
C ILE A 408 -8.11 7.00 -21.63
N LYS A 409 -8.00 7.07 -22.96
CA LYS A 409 -8.75 6.18 -23.87
C LYS A 409 -8.44 4.69 -23.63
N SER A 410 -7.21 4.36 -23.24
CA SER A 410 -6.81 2.98 -22.94
C SER A 410 -7.29 2.49 -21.56
N ARG A 411 -7.27 3.37 -20.54
CA ARG A 411 -7.51 2.98 -19.14
C ARG A 411 -8.96 3.19 -18.68
N GLN A 412 -9.58 4.31 -19.05
CA GLN A 412 -10.88 4.72 -18.52
C GLN A 412 -11.98 3.66 -18.67
N PRO A 413 -12.12 2.94 -19.82
CA PRO A 413 -13.14 1.90 -19.95
C PRO A 413 -13.00 0.77 -18.92
N PHE A 414 -11.79 0.50 -18.42
CA PHE A 414 -11.52 -0.58 -17.48
C PHE A 414 -11.18 -0.10 -16.07
N LYS A 415 -11.37 1.18 -15.78
CA LYS A 415 -11.16 1.74 -14.43
C LYS A 415 -12.02 1.02 -13.38
N ALA A 416 -13.29 0.75 -13.70
CA ALA A 416 -14.16 -0.05 -12.83
C ALA A 416 -13.64 -1.48 -12.63
N TYR A 417 -13.09 -2.12 -13.66
CA TYR A 417 -12.50 -3.46 -13.55
C TYR A 417 -11.28 -3.47 -12.62
N GLU A 418 -10.39 -2.47 -12.72
CA GLU A 418 -9.20 -2.34 -11.85
C GLU A 418 -9.61 -2.38 -10.37
N GLU A 419 -10.58 -1.55 -9.98
CA GLU A 419 -11.06 -1.52 -8.59
C GLU A 419 -11.84 -2.78 -8.20
N ARG A 420 -12.65 -3.33 -9.12
CA ARG A 420 -13.40 -4.58 -8.87
C ARG A 420 -12.48 -5.80 -8.76
N SER A 421 -11.28 -5.75 -9.34
CA SER A 421 -10.25 -6.77 -9.17
C SER A 421 -9.67 -6.82 -7.76
N ILE A 422 -9.81 -5.73 -7.00
CA ILE A 422 -9.54 -5.69 -5.56
C ILE A 422 -10.77 -6.16 -4.79
N LEU A 423 -11.95 -5.66 -5.15
CA LEU A 423 -13.24 -5.98 -4.52
C LEU A 423 -13.54 -7.47 -4.47
N VAL A 424 -13.19 -8.23 -5.52
CA VAL A 424 -13.50 -9.67 -5.60
C VAL A 424 -12.85 -10.50 -4.48
N VAL A 425 -11.71 -10.05 -3.95
CA VAL A 425 -10.92 -10.77 -2.94
C VAL A 425 -11.65 -10.87 -1.59
N PRO A 426 -12.09 -9.78 -0.94
CA PRO A 426 -12.82 -9.87 0.33
C PRO A 426 -14.15 -10.61 0.20
N TYR A 427 -14.83 -10.57 -0.96
CA TYR A 427 -16.03 -11.41 -1.18
C TYR A 427 -15.69 -12.90 -1.19
N PHE A 428 -14.56 -13.26 -1.80
CA PHE A 428 -14.09 -14.64 -1.81
C PHE A 428 -13.65 -15.09 -0.41
N GLU A 429 -12.81 -14.31 0.27
CA GLU A 429 -12.31 -14.67 1.60
C GLU A 429 -13.43 -14.81 2.62
N ARG A 430 -14.38 -13.86 2.67
CA ARG A 430 -15.54 -13.97 3.55
C ARG A 430 -16.31 -15.26 3.28
N ALA A 431 -16.64 -15.55 2.02
CA ALA A 431 -17.39 -16.75 1.68
C ALA A 431 -16.59 -18.04 1.97
N LEU A 432 -15.28 -18.02 1.77
CA LEU A 432 -14.38 -19.14 2.06
C LEU A 432 -14.36 -19.48 3.56
N TYR A 433 -14.22 -18.47 4.42
CA TYR A 433 -14.22 -18.66 5.87
C TYR A 433 -15.62 -18.93 6.46
N GLU A 434 -16.70 -18.73 5.70
CA GLU A 434 -18.06 -19.11 6.09
C GLU A 434 -18.42 -20.58 5.76
N LEU A 435 -17.60 -21.28 4.95
CA LEU A 435 -17.79 -22.71 4.66
C LEU A 435 -17.55 -23.57 5.91
N SER A 436 -18.35 -24.63 6.07
CA SER A 436 -18.07 -25.64 7.09
C SER A 436 -16.81 -26.45 6.76
N GLU A 437 -16.23 -27.13 7.75
CA GLU A 437 -15.02 -27.94 7.50
C GLU A 437 -15.25 -29.09 6.51
N GLU A 438 -16.48 -29.61 6.44
CA GLU A 438 -16.92 -30.63 5.49
C GLU A 438 -17.08 -30.06 4.07
N GLU A 439 -17.47 -28.79 3.94
CA GLU A 439 -17.59 -28.10 2.66
C GLU A 439 -16.23 -27.67 2.09
N LEU A 440 -15.19 -27.56 2.92
CA LEU A 440 -13.83 -27.19 2.50
C LEU A 440 -13.13 -28.33 1.72
N THR A 441 -13.58 -28.57 0.49
CA THR A 441 -12.95 -29.44 -0.51
C THR A 441 -12.34 -28.64 -1.66
N ALA A 442 -11.39 -29.24 -2.38
CA ALA A 442 -10.73 -28.60 -3.51
C ALA A 442 -11.73 -28.19 -4.61
N GLU A 443 -12.71 -29.05 -4.90
CA GLU A 443 -13.76 -28.81 -5.90
C GLU A 443 -14.66 -27.66 -5.47
N ARG A 444 -15.09 -27.65 -4.19
CA ARG A 444 -15.99 -26.62 -3.67
C ARG A 444 -15.32 -25.25 -3.64
N VAL A 445 -14.07 -25.18 -3.20
CA VAL A 445 -13.31 -23.91 -3.15
C VAL A 445 -12.95 -23.42 -4.54
N THR A 446 -12.59 -24.31 -5.48
CA THR A 446 -12.40 -23.93 -6.88
C THR A 446 -13.70 -23.36 -7.47
N ALA A 447 -14.83 -24.03 -7.28
CA ALA A 447 -16.12 -23.55 -7.76
C ALA A 447 -16.52 -22.20 -7.12
N LEU A 448 -16.23 -22.01 -5.83
CA LEU A 448 -16.43 -20.74 -5.13
C LEU A 448 -15.60 -19.62 -5.77
N ALA A 449 -14.31 -19.84 -6.04
CA ALA A 449 -13.46 -18.86 -6.70
C ALA A 449 -14.01 -18.46 -8.08
N ARG A 450 -14.33 -19.43 -8.94
CA ARG A 450 -14.90 -19.17 -10.27
C ARG A 450 -16.24 -18.41 -10.19
N ALA A 451 -17.11 -18.78 -9.26
CA ALA A 451 -18.42 -18.13 -9.09
C ALA A 451 -18.28 -16.68 -8.60
N THR A 452 -17.35 -16.42 -7.68
CA THR A 452 -17.10 -15.07 -7.15
C THR A 452 -16.50 -14.15 -8.21
N GLU A 453 -15.55 -14.66 -9.01
CA GLU A 453 -15.01 -13.91 -10.16
C GLU A 453 -16.08 -13.61 -11.21
N GLN A 454 -16.94 -14.58 -11.54
CA GLN A 454 -18.05 -14.33 -12.47
C GLN A 454 -19.01 -13.28 -11.92
N LYS A 455 -19.34 -13.35 -10.62
CA LYS A 455 -20.27 -12.41 -9.96
C LYS A 455 -19.72 -10.98 -9.95
N ILE A 456 -18.45 -10.80 -9.58
CA ILE A 456 -17.87 -9.47 -9.36
C ILE A 456 -17.20 -8.93 -10.63
N LEU A 457 -16.44 -9.76 -11.34
CA LEU A 457 -15.68 -9.34 -12.52
C LEU A 457 -16.42 -9.58 -13.83
N GLY A 458 -17.49 -10.37 -13.85
CA GLY A 458 -18.15 -10.76 -15.09
C GLY A 458 -17.31 -11.69 -15.98
N LEU A 459 -16.23 -12.27 -15.42
CA LEU A 459 -15.30 -13.16 -16.12
C LEU A 459 -15.44 -14.59 -15.58
N ALA A 460 -15.48 -15.58 -16.47
CA ALA A 460 -15.51 -16.98 -16.07
C ALA A 460 -14.22 -17.39 -15.33
N CYS A 461 -13.11 -16.76 -15.69
CA CYS A 461 -11.85 -16.85 -15.00
C CYS A 461 -11.06 -15.54 -15.13
N SER A 462 -10.61 -15.02 -13.99
CA SER A 462 -9.85 -13.78 -13.91
C SER A 462 -8.42 -13.96 -14.46
N PRO A 463 -7.81 -12.88 -14.99
CA PRO A 463 -6.41 -12.89 -15.42
C PRO A 463 -5.42 -13.22 -14.30
N ARG A 464 -5.80 -12.89 -13.06
CA ARG A 464 -5.09 -13.25 -11.84
C ARG A 464 -6.04 -14.08 -10.96
N PRO A 465 -6.10 -15.41 -11.17
CA PRO A 465 -6.97 -16.31 -10.41
C PRO A 465 -6.88 -16.06 -8.90
N LEU A 466 -8.01 -16.03 -8.21
CA LEU A 466 -8.12 -15.63 -6.80
C LEU A 466 -7.09 -16.32 -5.89
N MET A 467 -6.94 -17.64 -5.98
CA MET A 467 -6.01 -18.40 -5.12
C MET A 467 -4.54 -18.23 -5.50
N ALA A 468 -4.24 -17.66 -6.68
CA ALA A 468 -2.88 -17.29 -7.08
C ALA A 468 -2.43 -15.95 -6.45
N ILE A 469 -3.31 -15.23 -5.75
CA ILE A 469 -2.98 -14.02 -5.00
C ILE A 469 -2.21 -14.42 -3.73
N PRO A 470 -0.94 -13.97 -3.55
CA PRO A 470 -0.10 -14.41 -2.43
C PRO A 470 -0.65 -14.11 -1.03
N HIS A 471 -1.40 -13.01 -0.90
CA HIS A 471 -1.94 -12.50 0.36
C HIS A 471 -2.76 -13.54 1.15
N LEU A 472 -3.41 -14.47 0.45
CA LEU A 472 -4.25 -15.50 1.09
C LEU A 472 -3.48 -16.44 2.02
N LEU A 473 -2.15 -16.56 1.87
CA LEU A 473 -1.35 -17.60 2.52
C LEU A 473 -0.61 -17.17 3.79
N SER A 474 -0.53 -15.88 4.10
CA SER A 474 0.14 -15.37 5.31
C SER A 474 -0.88 -14.75 6.26
N ASP A 475 -0.78 -15.01 7.56
CA ASP A 475 -1.72 -14.48 8.57
C ASP A 475 -1.85 -12.96 8.45
N GLU A 476 -0.71 -12.27 8.37
CA GLU A 476 -0.61 -10.80 8.32
C GLU A 476 -1.31 -10.16 7.11
N ALA A 477 -1.45 -10.90 6.00
CA ALA A 477 -1.98 -10.37 4.74
C ALA A 477 -3.33 -10.98 4.31
N SER A 478 -3.74 -12.08 4.94
CA SER A 478 -5.05 -12.66 4.69
C SER A 478 -6.15 -11.77 5.28
N CYS A 479 -7.27 -11.65 4.59
CA CYS A 479 -8.37 -10.76 4.97
C CYS A 479 -7.95 -9.27 5.13
N SER A 480 -6.91 -8.80 4.44
CA SER A 480 -6.49 -7.39 4.43
C SER A 480 -6.65 -6.70 3.07
N TYR A 481 -6.86 -7.46 1.98
CA TYR A 481 -6.82 -6.93 0.61
C TYR A 481 -7.85 -5.83 0.33
N GLN A 482 -8.97 -5.81 1.06
CA GLN A 482 -9.95 -4.71 1.01
C GLN A 482 -9.37 -3.35 1.37
N GLY A 483 -8.29 -3.29 2.16
CA GLY A 483 -7.73 -2.02 2.60
C GLY A 483 -7.19 -1.19 1.43
N TYR A 484 -6.72 -1.80 0.35
CA TYR A 484 -6.36 -1.08 -0.89
C TYR A 484 -7.57 -0.38 -1.51
N LEU A 485 -8.72 -1.05 -1.56
CA LEU A 485 -9.93 -0.46 -2.13
C LEU A 485 -10.52 0.62 -1.21
N LEU A 486 -10.50 0.40 0.11
CA LEU A 486 -10.88 1.43 1.09
C LEU A 486 -9.98 2.65 0.96
N ALA A 487 -8.68 2.46 0.75
CA ALA A 487 -7.73 3.54 0.51
C ALA A 487 -8.05 4.31 -0.78
N HIS A 488 -8.28 3.63 -1.91
CA HIS A 488 -8.72 4.30 -3.14
C HIS A 488 -10.03 5.07 -2.94
N MET A 489 -11.02 4.52 -2.24
CA MET A 489 -12.25 5.27 -1.93
C MET A 489 -11.96 6.55 -1.14
N ALA A 490 -11.12 6.47 -0.10
CA ALA A 490 -10.72 7.61 0.71
C ALA A 490 -9.90 8.64 -0.09
N VAL A 491 -9.01 8.20 -0.99
CA VAL A 491 -8.25 9.06 -1.90
C VAL A 491 -9.20 9.87 -2.78
N TYR A 492 -10.15 9.24 -3.45
CA TYR A 492 -11.05 9.96 -4.36
C TYR A 492 -12.07 10.83 -3.62
N GLN A 493 -12.46 10.46 -2.39
CA GLN A 493 -13.23 11.33 -1.50
C GLN A 493 -12.42 12.58 -1.09
N THR A 494 -11.15 12.41 -0.72
CA THR A 494 -10.23 13.49 -0.38
C THR A 494 -9.96 14.42 -1.57
N ARG A 495 -9.71 13.84 -2.75
CA ARG A 495 -9.52 14.58 -4.00
C ARG A 495 -10.76 15.40 -4.35
N ALA A 496 -11.96 14.83 -4.20
CA ALA A 496 -13.21 15.54 -4.44
C ALA A 496 -13.39 16.72 -3.48
N PHE A 497 -13.12 16.51 -2.19
CA PHE A 497 -13.15 17.58 -1.18
C PHE A 497 -12.22 18.75 -1.54
N PHE A 498 -10.93 18.47 -1.81
CA PHE A 498 -9.98 19.52 -2.17
C PHE A 498 -10.30 20.19 -3.50
N THR A 499 -10.76 19.44 -4.50
CA THR A 499 -11.17 20.01 -5.79
C THR A 499 -12.40 20.91 -5.64
N GLN A 500 -13.37 20.53 -4.82
CA GLN A 500 -14.53 21.38 -4.52
C GLN A 500 -14.12 22.65 -3.76
N LYS A 501 -13.20 22.52 -2.79
CA LYS A 501 -12.78 23.63 -1.93
C LYS A 501 -11.86 24.63 -2.64
N PHE A 502 -10.93 24.14 -3.47
CA PHE A 502 -9.84 24.94 -4.03
C PHE A 502 -9.81 24.97 -5.57
N GLY A 503 -10.54 24.08 -6.25
CA GLY A 503 -10.62 24.04 -7.71
C GLY A 503 -9.51 23.26 -8.42
N TYR A 504 -8.42 22.91 -7.72
CA TYR A 504 -7.28 22.15 -8.26
C TYR A 504 -6.45 21.47 -7.16
N LEU A 505 -5.65 20.47 -7.55
CA LEU A 505 -4.80 19.69 -6.65
C LEU A 505 -3.30 19.98 -6.87
N THR A 506 -2.84 19.87 -8.11
CA THR A 506 -1.44 20.08 -8.50
C THR A 506 -0.90 21.42 -8.01
N ASP A 507 0.20 21.38 -7.26
CA ASP A 507 0.89 22.53 -6.68
C ASP A 507 0.03 23.40 -5.74
N ASN A 508 -1.02 22.82 -5.14
CA ASN A 508 -1.88 23.56 -4.22
C ASN A 508 -1.27 23.58 -2.79
N PRO A 509 -0.83 24.74 -2.28
CA PRO A 509 -0.12 24.85 -1.00
C PRO A 509 -1.00 24.60 0.24
N GLU A 510 -2.32 24.51 0.07
CA GLU A 510 -3.27 24.27 1.17
C GLU A 510 -3.42 22.78 1.50
N ILE A 511 -2.95 21.87 0.63
CA ILE A 511 -3.20 20.43 0.74
C ILE A 511 -2.33 19.80 1.84
N GLY A 512 -1.00 19.98 1.79
CA GLY A 512 -0.07 19.39 2.75
C GLY A 512 -0.42 19.72 4.21
N PRO A 513 -0.70 20.99 4.56
CA PRO A 513 -1.11 21.37 5.91
C PRO A 513 -2.40 20.67 6.38
N LEU A 514 -3.40 20.53 5.51
CA LEU A 514 -4.67 19.87 5.85
C LEU A 514 -4.51 18.34 5.96
N LEU A 515 -3.69 17.72 5.12
CA LEU A 515 -3.32 16.31 5.30
C LEU A 515 -2.58 16.11 6.63
N ALA A 516 -1.63 16.98 6.96
CA ALA A 516 -0.92 16.90 8.23
C ALA A 516 -1.87 17.01 9.43
N GLU A 517 -2.74 18.00 9.45
CA GLU A 517 -3.70 18.23 10.54
C GLU A 517 -4.67 17.06 10.72
N HIS A 518 -5.28 16.58 9.63
CA HIS A 518 -6.42 15.67 9.73
C HIS A 518 -6.08 14.20 9.53
N TYR A 519 -5.03 13.88 8.76
CA TYR A 519 -4.59 12.52 8.46
C TYR A 519 -3.29 12.09 9.14
N TRP A 520 -2.39 12.97 9.57
CA TRP A 520 -1.08 12.51 10.07
C TRP A 520 -0.89 12.72 11.57
N GLN A 521 -1.24 13.89 12.10
CA GLN A 521 -0.90 14.29 13.48
C GLN A 521 -1.38 13.33 14.55
N ALA A 522 -2.56 12.75 14.37
CA ALA A 522 -3.16 11.85 15.35
C ALA A 522 -2.55 10.44 15.33
N GLY A 523 -1.81 10.07 14.29
CA GLY A 523 -1.36 8.69 14.08
C GLY A 523 -2.53 7.71 14.22
N ASN A 524 -2.30 6.57 14.86
CA ASN A 524 -3.33 5.56 15.11
C ASN A 524 -4.19 5.80 16.37
N SER A 525 -4.16 6.99 16.96
CA SER A 525 -5.07 7.36 18.06
C SER A 525 -6.53 7.53 17.63
N VAL A 526 -6.76 7.56 16.32
CA VAL A 526 -8.07 7.67 15.67
C VAL A 526 -8.20 6.63 14.58
N SER A 527 -9.43 6.23 14.26
CA SER A 527 -9.69 5.30 13.16
C SER A 527 -9.57 5.99 11.80
N HIS A 528 -9.39 5.20 10.74
CA HIS A 528 -9.35 5.72 9.38
C HIS A 528 -10.60 6.55 9.05
N ASN A 529 -11.80 6.05 9.37
CA ASN A 529 -13.04 6.78 9.14
C ASN A 529 -13.05 8.16 9.84
N GLN A 530 -12.54 8.24 11.08
CA GLN A 530 -12.48 9.51 11.81
C GLN A 530 -11.54 10.53 11.15
N THR A 531 -10.46 10.09 10.50
CA THR A 531 -9.57 11.00 9.75
C THR A 531 -10.28 11.59 8.53
N ILE A 532 -11.06 10.78 7.81
CA ILE A 532 -11.87 11.21 6.66
C ILE A 532 -12.97 12.19 7.11
N GLU A 533 -13.67 11.89 8.20
CA GLU A 533 -14.71 12.75 8.77
C GLU A 533 -14.16 14.11 9.21
N LYS A 534 -12.97 14.13 9.84
CA LYS A 534 -12.32 15.37 10.27
C LYS A 534 -11.94 16.28 9.10
N LEU A 535 -11.48 15.71 7.99
CA LEU A 535 -11.11 16.50 6.81
C LEU A 535 -12.33 16.92 6.00
N THR A 536 -13.20 15.96 5.67
CA THR A 536 -14.24 16.11 4.64
C THR A 536 -15.63 16.42 5.20
N GLY A 537 -15.85 16.19 6.50
CA GLY A 537 -17.16 16.27 7.14
C GLY A 537 -18.07 15.06 6.89
N GLU A 538 -17.58 14.03 6.19
CA GLU A 538 -18.31 12.82 5.80
C GLU A 538 -17.47 11.57 6.13
N GLY A 539 -18.10 10.47 6.53
CA GLY A 539 -17.44 9.16 6.68
C GLY A 539 -17.11 8.53 5.33
N PHE A 540 -16.66 7.28 5.33
CA PHE A 540 -16.36 6.55 4.09
C PHE A 540 -17.50 6.60 3.07
N ASN A 541 -17.19 7.04 1.85
CA ASN A 541 -18.16 7.13 0.77
C ASN A 541 -17.61 6.57 -0.54
N ALA A 542 -18.11 5.39 -0.94
CA ALA A 542 -17.76 4.73 -2.19
C ALA A 542 -18.11 5.53 -3.46
N LYS A 543 -19.03 6.50 -3.37
CA LYS A 543 -19.53 7.27 -4.50
C LYS A 543 -18.42 7.99 -5.26
N TYR A 544 -17.45 8.60 -4.58
CA TYR A 544 -16.45 9.43 -5.25
C TYR A 544 -15.55 8.62 -6.19
N LEU A 545 -15.09 7.45 -5.74
CA LEU A 545 -14.36 6.52 -6.61
C LEU A 545 -15.27 5.95 -7.70
N ALA A 546 -16.50 5.56 -7.35
CA ALA A 546 -17.44 4.99 -8.32
C ALA A 546 -17.81 5.98 -9.44
N ASP A 547 -17.98 7.27 -9.14
CA ASP A 547 -18.24 8.31 -10.13
C ASP A 547 -17.10 8.43 -11.14
N VAL A 548 -15.83 8.35 -10.68
CA VAL A 548 -14.66 8.35 -11.56
C VAL A 548 -14.62 7.10 -12.43
N CYS A 549 -14.90 5.92 -11.85
CA CYS A 549 -15.02 4.67 -12.60
C CYS A 549 -16.15 4.67 -13.65
N ASN A 550 -17.17 5.52 -13.46
CA ASN A 550 -18.35 5.59 -14.33
C ASN A 550 -18.24 6.64 -15.44
N LEU A 551 -17.15 7.43 -15.49
CA LEU A 551 -16.94 8.38 -16.59
C LEU A 551 -16.72 7.64 -17.91
N SER A 552 -17.36 8.13 -18.97
CA SER A 552 -16.95 7.83 -20.35
C SER A 552 -15.55 8.39 -20.64
N VAL A 553 -14.90 7.88 -21.69
CA VAL A 553 -13.61 8.40 -22.17
C VAL A 553 -13.71 9.90 -22.48
N GLU A 554 -14.81 10.32 -23.11
CA GLU A 554 -15.06 11.72 -23.46
C GLU A 554 -15.18 12.58 -22.21
N GLN A 555 -15.97 12.15 -21.20
CA GLN A 555 -16.12 12.90 -19.95
C GLN A 555 -14.80 13.00 -19.18
N ALA A 556 -14.05 11.89 -19.06
CA ALA A 556 -12.75 11.89 -18.40
C ALA A 556 -11.77 12.85 -19.10
N TRP A 557 -11.72 12.80 -20.44
CA TRP A 557 -10.88 13.72 -21.21
C TRP A 557 -11.29 15.18 -21.05
N GLN A 558 -12.59 15.49 -21.04
CA GLN A 558 -13.07 16.86 -20.81
C GLN A 558 -12.70 17.38 -19.42
N GLN A 559 -12.69 16.53 -18.38
CA GLN A 559 -12.22 16.93 -17.05
C GLN A 559 -10.72 17.27 -17.06
N GLU A 560 -9.89 16.45 -17.71
CA GLU A 560 -8.46 16.72 -17.82
C GLU A 560 -8.15 17.96 -18.66
N LEU A 561 -8.89 18.20 -19.75
CA LEU A 561 -8.78 19.44 -20.53
C LEU A 561 -9.05 20.68 -19.68
N GLN A 562 -10.06 20.66 -18.82
CA GLN A 562 -10.34 21.78 -17.91
C GLN A 562 -9.20 22.02 -16.93
N LYS A 563 -8.51 20.95 -16.47
CA LYS A 563 -7.32 21.11 -15.62
C LYS A 563 -6.17 21.77 -16.39
N ILE A 564 -5.92 21.34 -17.62
CA ILE A 564 -4.91 21.93 -18.53
C ILE A 564 -5.21 23.40 -18.80
N GLU A 565 -6.45 23.74 -19.15
CA GLU A 565 -6.85 25.13 -19.43
C GLU A 565 -6.63 26.03 -18.21
N ARG A 566 -7.07 25.57 -17.03
CA ARG A 566 -6.90 26.31 -15.77
C ARG A 566 -5.46 26.40 -15.30
N LEU A 567 -4.54 25.58 -15.81
CA LEU A 567 -3.13 25.66 -15.44
C LEU A 567 -2.53 27.00 -15.86
N ALA A 568 -2.95 27.56 -17.00
CA ALA A 568 -2.48 28.86 -17.50
C ALA A 568 -2.84 30.03 -16.57
N ASP A 569 -3.90 29.89 -15.77
CA ASP A 569 -4.36 30.91 -14.83
C ASP A 569 -3.65 30.81 -13.46
N ARG A 570 -2.86 29.76 -13.22
CA ARG A 570 -2.18 29.52 -11.94
C ARG A 570 -0.79 30.15 -11.96
N THR A 571 -0.44 30.83 -10.88
CA THR A 571 0.94 31.27 -10.66
C THR A 571 1.72 30.12 -10.03
N GLN A 572 2.79 29.68 -10.69
CA GLN A 572 3.65 28.64 -10.13
C GLN A 572 4.41 29.20 -8.92
N ILE A 573 4.17 28.60 -7.76
CA ILE A 573 4.81 28.99 -6.51
C ILE A 573 6.18 28.32 -6.42
N GLN A 574 7.15 29.00 -5.81
CA GLN A 574 8.44 28.37 -5.50
C GLN A 574 8.23 27.23 -4.49
N PRO A 575 8.81 26.04 -4.69
CA PRO A 575 8.69 24.94 -3.74
C PRO A 575 9.16 25.37 -2.36
N ALA A 576 8.35 25.10 -1.32
CA ALA A 576 8.82 25.21 0.04
C ALA A 576 9.85 24.11 0.34
N SER A 577 10.72 24.34 1.33
CA SER A 577 11.58 23.27 1.83
C SER A 577 10.72 22.16 2.40
N LEU A 578 11.08 20.92 2.11
CA LEU A 578 10.46 19.74 2.75
C LEU A 578 10.76 19.66 4.25
N ASN A 579 11.66 20.49 4.79
CA ASN A 579 12.07 20.46 6.20
C ASN A 579 12.56 19.06 6.62
N ALA A 580 13.43 18.46 5.81
CA ALA A 580 14.04 17.16 6.05
C ALA A 580 15.53 17.17 5.66
N THR A 581 16.33 16.35 6.35
CA THR A 581 17.68 15.99 5.90
C THR A 581 17.57 14.75 5.02
N ILE A 582 17.98 14.83 3.76
CA ILE A 582 17.74 13.79 2.75
C ILE A 582 19.08 13.29 2.22
N LYS A 583 19.22 11.96 2.22
CA LYS A 583 20.35 11.24 1.64
C LYS A 583 19.85 10.21 0.65
N VAL A 584 20.41 10.21 -0.56
CA VAL A 584 20.17 9.19 -1.59
C VAL A 584 21.35 8.25 -1.63
N VAL A 585 21.09 6.94 -1.60
CA VAL A 585 22.10 5.89 -1.54
C VAL A 585 21.90 4.82 -2.60
N ASP A 586 22.98 4.11 -2.90
CA ASP A 586 22.96 2.79 -3.53
C ASP A 586 23.69 1.81 -2.60
N GLY A 587 22.92 1.12 -1.75
CA GLY A 587 23.46 0.34 -0.65
C GLY A 587 24.22 1.22 0.35
N ALA A 588 25.51 0.94 0.56
CA ALA A 588 26.34 1.72 1.48
C ALA A 588 26.90 3.02 0.86
N GLN A 589 26.80 3.19 -0.46
CA GLN A 589 27.35 4.36 -1.16
C GLN A 589 26.36 5.52 -1.13
N GLU A 590 26.81 6.69 -0.67
CA GLU A 590 26.06 7.94 -0.83
C GLU A 590 26.18 8.44 -2.28
N LEU A 591 25.04 8.69 -2.92
CA LEU A 591 24.97 9.23 -4.28
C LEU A 591 24.81 10.76 -4.27
N ALA A 592 23.94 11.26 -3.37
CA ALA A 592 23.61 12.67 -3.24
C ALA A 592 23.04 12.96 -1.84
N SER A 593 23.18 14.19 -1.35
CA SER A 593 22.48 14.66 -0.14
C SER A 593 22.18 16.15 -0.17
N ASN A 594 21.13 16.56 0.56
CA ASN A 594 20.74 17.98 0.64
C ASN A 594 21.49 18.77 1.72
N THR A 595 22.66 18.29 2.15
CA THR A 595 23.55 18.96 3.13
C THR A 595 23.81 20.43 2.80
N HIS A 596 23.85 20.78 1.51
CA HIS A 596 24.00 22.15 1.04
C HIS A 596 22.69 22.77 0.54
N SER A 597 21.96 22.08 -0.33
CA SER A 597 20.63 22.47 -0.81
C SER A 597 19.95 21.30 -1.52
N ASP A 598 18.61 21.37 -1.65
CA ASP A 598 17.85 20.39 -2.41
C ASP A 598 18.21 20.41 -3.91
N ASP A 599 18.52 21.58 -4.48
CA ASP A 599 18.95 21.69 -5.88
C ASP A 599 20.29 20.98 -6.16
N GLU A 600 21.26 21.14 -5.25
CA GLU A 600 22.56 20.46 -5.38
C GLU A 600 22.39 18.95 -5.30
N MET A 601 21.56 18.45 -4.37
CA MET A 601 21.22 17.03 -4.29
C MET A 601 20.61 16.50 -5.58
N CYS A 602 19.64 17.22 -6.14
CA CYS A 602 18.99 16.82 -7.40
C CYS A 602 19.99 16.78 -8.55
N ARG A 603 20.86 17.80 -8.69
CA ARG A 603 21.90 17.81 -9.73
C ARG A 603 22.91 16.68 -9.56
N GLN A 604 23.31 16.34 -8.34
CA GLN A 604 24.22 15.21 -8.08
C GLN A 604 23.57 13.88 -8.49
N PHE A 605 22.30 13.68 -8.14
CA PHE A 605 21.56 12.48 -8.53
C PHE A 605 21.39 12.38 -10.06
N GLU A 606 20.95 13.46 -10.72
CA GLU A 606 20.83 13.51 -12.18
C GLU A 606 22.16 13.19 -12.89
N GLN A 607 23.27 13.78 -12.41
CA GLN A 607 24.61 13.51 -12.95
C GLN A 607 25.02 12.05 -12.74
N TYR A 608 24.73 11.47 -11.58
CA TYR A 608 25.02 10.06 -11.31
C TYR A 608 24.28 9.15 -12.30
N ILE A 609 22.97 9.37 -12.49
CA ILE A 609 22.16 8.56 -13.42
C ILE A 609 22.70 8.68 -14.85
N ALA A 610 22.96 9.90 -15.33
CA ALA A 610 23.48 10.13 -16.67
C ALA A 610 24.85 9.45 -16.89
N GLN A 611 25.73 9.45 -15.89
CA GLN A 611 27.06 8.84 -15.99
C GLN A 611 27.01 7.29 -16.01
N HIS A 612 26.08 6.68 -15.27
CA HIS A 612 26.05 5.23 -15.08
C HIS A 612 25.09 4.49 -16.01
N TYR A 613 24.02 5.15 -16.45
CA TYR A 613 22.97 4.54 -17.28
C TYR A 613 22.87 5.16 -18.69
N GLY A 614 23.49 6.32 -18.93
CA GLY A 614 23.53 6.96 -20.24
C GLY A 614 22.19 7.54 -20.71
N CYS A 615 21.27 7.81 -19.77
CA CYS A 615 19.94 8.35 -20.02
C CYS A 615 19.64 9.63 -19.22
#